data_AF-A0A7K6GBD0-F1
#
_entry.id   AF-A0A7K6GBD0-F1
#
_cell.length_a   1.000
_cell.length_b   1.000
_cell.length_c   1.000
_cell.angle_alpha   90.00
_cell.angle_beta   90.00
_cell.angle_gamma   90.00
#
_symmetry.space_group_name_H-M   'P 1'
#
loop_
_entity.id
_entity.type
_entity.pdbx_description
1 polymer ?
#
loop_
_entity_poly.entity_id
_entity_poly.type
_entity_poly.pdbx_seq_one_letter_code
_entity_poly.pdbx_strand_id
1 'polypeptide(L)'
;GGGGDPLLEEAQHPPALLGGDRYDQPPAPAVPAGQPAGGGEHECCERVVINISGLRFETQLKTLAQFPETLLGDPRKRMRYFDPLRNEYFFDRNRPSFDAILYYYQSGGRIRRPVNVPIDIFTEEIRFYQLGEEAMEKFREDEGFIREEQRPLPEKEFQRQVWLLFEYPESSGPARGIAIVSVLVILISIVIFCLETLPEFRDDHDYEGTGGTFGTGGGPLSPDGFTNSSSSAASMVSSFTDPFFVVETLCIIWFSFELLVRFFACPSKATFSKNIMNIIDIVAIIPYFITLGTELAERQGNGQQAMSLAILRVIRLVRVFRIFKLSRHSKGLQILGQTLKASMRELGLLIFFLFIGVILFSSAVYFAEADDPSSGFSSIPDAFWWAVVT
;
A
#
# COMPACT_ATOMS: atom_id res chain seq x y z
N GLY A 1 -46.59 20.74 26.85
CA GLY A 1 -46.72 20.18 28.21
C GLY A 1 -45.61 19.18 28.39
N GLY A 2 -44.75 19.27 29.38
CA GLY A 2 -44.98 19.77 30.74
C GLY A 2 -44.85 18.58 31.68
N GLY A 3 -43.96 18.69 32.67
CA GLY A 3 -43.75 17.66 33.69
C GLY A 3 -42.31 17.58 34.19
N GLY A 4 -41.83 18.66 34.78
CA GLY A 4 -40.79 18.55 35.81
C GLY A 4 -41.44 18.21 37.15
N ASP A 5 -40.63 17.82 38.14
CA ASP A 5 -40.95 18.12 39.53
C ASP A 5 -39.70 18.63 40.28
N PRO A 6 -39.82 19.74 41.03
CA PRO A 6 -38.75 20.45 41.71
C PRO A 6 -38.79 20.28 43.25
N LEU A 7 -37.64 20.37 43.90
CA LEU A 7 -37.46 20.61 45.34
C LEU A 7 -36.06 21.25 45.48
N LEU A 8 -35.75 22.36 46.15
CA LEU A 8 -36.35 23.42 46.98
C LEU A 8 -35.29 24.57 46.90
N GLU A 9 -35.60 25.86 46.65
CA GLU A 9 -35.99 26.91 47.62
C GLU A 9 -35.09 26.90 48.88
N GLU A 10 -34.36 27.93 49.35
CA GLU A 10 -34.36 29.40 49.36
C GLU A 10 -32.95 29.79 49.92
N ALA A 11 -32.26 30.92 49.69
CA ALA A 11 -32.58 32.26 50.20
C ALA A 11 -31.49 33.30 49.81
N GLN A 12 -31.96 34.46 49.32
CA GLN A 12 -31.59 35.87 49.57
C GLN A 12 -30.14 36.33 49.95
N HIS A 13 -29.68 37.36 49.23
CA HIS A 13 -28.53 38.28 49.50
C HIS A 13 -28.88 39.38 50.56
N PRO A 14 -27.95 40.30 50.93
CA PRO A 14 -26.64 40.19 51.59
C PRO A 14 -26.55 41.12 52.83
N PRO A 15 -25.37 41.29 53.46
CA PRO A 15 -24.89 42.66 53.64
C PRO A 15 -23.38 42.86 53.43
N ALA A 16 -23.01 44.07 53.03
CA ALA A 16 -21.65 44.56 52.88
C ALA A 16 -21.08 45.07 54.21
N LEU A 17 -19.81 44.76 54.55
CA LEU A 17 -18.94 45.57 55.41
C LEU A 17 -17.43 45.30 55.13
N LEU A 18 -16.76 46.35 54.65
CA LEU A 18 -15.46 46.94 55.05
C LEU A 18 -14.26 46.10 55.53
N GLY A 19 -13.07 46.48 55.01
CA GLY A 19 -11.73 46.27 55.60
C GLY A 19 -11.07 44.96 55.16
N GLY A 20 -9.98 44.95 54.39
CA GLY A 20 -8.69 45.51 54.76
C GLY A 20 -7.86 44.41 55.41
N ASP A 21 -7.01 43.73 54.63
CA ASP A 21 -5.61 43.47 54.96
C ASP A 21 -4.94 42.56 53.92
N ARG A 22 -3.84 43.09 53.37
CA ARG A 22 -2.87 42.34 52.57
C ARG A 22 -2.17 41.38 53.53
N TYR A 23 -2.27 40.08 53.27
CA TYR A 23 -1.32 39.14 53.87
C TYR A 23 -0.05 39.13 53.04
N ASP A 24 1.02 39.61 53.66
CA ASP A 24 2.38 39.64 53.16
C ASP A 24 2.87 38.25 52.72
N GLN A 25 3.54 38.25 51.58
CA GLN A 25 4.29 37.13 51.03
C GLN A 25 5.57 36.93 51.90
N PRO A 26 5.90 35.72 52.37
CA PRO A 26 7.12 35.51 53.14
C PRO A 26 8.36 35.74 52.24
N PRO A 27 9.47 36.28 52.79
CA PRO A 27 10.64 36.59 51.99
C PRO A 27 11.32 35.31 51.50
N ALA A 28 11.85 35.37 50.28
CA ALA A 28 12.70 34.34 49.71
C ALA A 28 13.94 34.08 50.61
N PRO A 29 14.41 32.82 50.74
CA PRO A 29 15.59 32.54 51.55
C PRO A 29 16.83 33.20 50.94
N ALA A 30 17.59 33.86 51.81
CA ALA A 30 18.82 34.56 51.49
C ALA A 30 19.91 33.58 51.03
N VAL A 31 20.51 33.88 49.88
CA VAL A 31 21.75 33.26 49.40
C VAL A 31 22.91 33.76 50.27
N PRO A 32 23.75 32.90 50.87
CA PRO A 32 24.93 33.37 51.58
C PRO A 32 26.01 33.79 50.57
N ALA A 33 26.43 35.06 50.64
CA ALA A 33 27.57 35.56 49.90
C ALA A 33 28.88 35.35 50.70
N GLY A 34 29.87 34.69 50.09
CA GLY A 34 31.28 34.85 50.46
C GLY A 34 32.16 33.60 50.37
N GLN A 35 32.80 33.36 49.23
CA GLN A 35 34.28 33.33 49.04
C GLN A 35 34.63 32.94 47.58
N PRO A 36 35.68 33.55 46.98
CA PRO A 36 36.01 33.34 45.57
C PRO A 36 37.05 32.22 45.35
N ALA A 37 37.03 31.70 44.11
CA ALA A 37 38.04 30.85 43.44
C ALA A 37 37.88 29.33 43.57
N GLY A 38 37.57 28.70 42.41
CA GLY A 38 37.74 27.27 42.15
C GLY A 38 36.45 26.52 41.81
N GLY A 39 35.76 26.85 40.71
CA GLY A 39 34.45 26.25 40.42
C GLY A 39 34.15 26.04 38.94
N GLY A 40 35.06 25.42 38.19
CA GLY A 40 34.78 24.97 36.82
C GLY A 40 34.38 23.48 36.72
N GLU A 41 34.63 22.70 37.77
CA GLU A 41 34.57 21.22 37.70
C GLU A 41 33.47 20.60 38.59
N HIS A 42 32.89 21.36 39.52
CA HIS A 42 31.94 20.82 40.52
C HIS A 42 30.47 20.76 40.07
N GLU A 43 30.03 21.59 39.10
CA GLU A 43 28.68 21.49 38.51
C GLU A 43 28.53 20.26 37.59
N CYS A 44 29.64 19.67 37.12
CA CYS A 44 29.64 18.57 36.16
C CYS A 44 29.17 17.21 36.72
N CYS A 45 28.94 17.12 38.02
CA CYS A 45 28.73 15.85 38.73
C CYS A 45 27.54 15.87 39.71
N GLU A 46 26.67 16.89 39.70
CA GLU A 46 25.48 16.91 40.55
C GLU A 46 24.59 15.70 40.24
N ARG A 47 24.26 14.93 41.28
CA ARG A 47 23.46 13.70 41.17
C ARG A 47 22.00 14.02 41.45
N VAL A 48 21.12 13.41 40.67
CA VAL A 48 19.68 13.54 40.80
C VAL A 48 19.11 12.17 41.18
N VAL A 49 18.27 12.15 42.22
CA VAL A 49 17.52 10.96 42.65
C VAL A 49 16.11 11.03 42.05
N ILE A 50 15.70 9.95 41.40
CA ILE A 50 14.37 9.79 40.82
C ILE A 50 13.73 8.55 41.43
N ASN A 51 12.61 8.72 42.12
CA ASN A 51 11.88 7.67 42.79
C ASN A 51 10.60 7.33 42.00
N ILE A 52 10.55 6.11 41.46
CA ILE A 52 9.41 5.58 40.70
C ILE A 52 8.64 4.59 41.57
N SER A 53 7.51 5.01 42.13
CA SER A 53 6.66 4.24 43.05
C SER A 53 7.46 3.42 44.08
N GLY A 54 8.50 4.02 44.66
CA GLY A 54 9.38 3.42 45.67
C GLY A 54 10.70 2.83 45.15
N LEU A 55 10.87 2.67 43.83
CA LEU A 55 12.16 2.26 43.23
C LEU A 55 13.02 3.49 42.97
N ARG A 56 14.17 3.59 43.64
CA ARG A 56 15.08 4.72 43.45
C ARG A 56 16.07 4.47 42.33
N PHE A 57 16.18 5.47 41.48
CA PHE A 57 17.17 5.59 40.42
C PHE A 57 18.02 6.82 40.68
N GLU A 58 19.29 6.76 40.29
CA GLU A 58 20.23 7.86 40.45
C GLU A 58 20.98 8.10 39.14
N THR A 59 21.10 9.36 38.74
CA THR A 59 21.84 9.76 37.53
C THR A 59 22.52 11.11 37.75
N GLN A 60 23.25 11.60 36.75
CA GLN A 60 23.84 12.93 36.78
C GLN A 60 22.91 13.95 36.12
N LEU A 61 22.89 15.18 36.63
CA LEU A 61 22.07 16.26 36.09
C LEU A 61 22.39 16.52 34.60
N LYS A 62 23.67 16.44 34.22
CA LYS A 62 24.12 16.55 32.83
C LYS A 62 23.55 15.47 31.90
N THR A 63 23.29 14.26 32.41
CA THR A 63 22.69 13.17 31.64
C THR A 63 21.26 13.52 31.24
N LEU A 64 20.49 14.11 32.16
CA LEU A 64 19.15 14.59 31.87
C LEU A 64 19.17 15.81 30.94
N ALA A 65 20.12 16.73 31.16
CA ALA A 65 20.28 17.95 30.37
C ALA A 65 20.65 17.68 28.89
N GLN A 66 21.05 16.46 28.53
CA GLN A 66 21.27 16.07 27.13
C GLN A 66 20.00 16.16 26.27
N PHE A 67 18.82 16.07 26.88
CA PHE A 67 17.54 16.17 26.18
C PHE A 67 16.63 17.23 26.84
N PRO A 68 16.91 18.54 26.63
CA PRO A 68 16.24 19.64 27.35
C PRO A 68 14.72 19.71 27.15
N GLU A 69 14.21 19.22 26.03
CA GLU A 69 12.79 19.28 25.69
C GLU A 69 11.94 18.24 26.43
N THR A 70 12.58 17.25 27.06
CA THR A 70 11.89 16.15 27.77
C THR A 70 11.42 16.57 29.16
N LEU A 71 10.54 15.79 29.78
CA LEU A 71 10.03 16.08 31.13
C LEU A 71 11.18 16.14 32.15
N LEU A 72 12.11 15.18 32.08
CA LEU A 72 13.23 15.10 33.03
C LEU A 72 14.39 16.02 32.66
N GLY A 73 14.56 16.38 31.39
CA GLY A 73 15.59 17.32 30.94
C GLY A 73 15.25 18.78 31.26
N ASP A 74 13.98 19.17 31.18
CA ASP A 74 13.53 20.54 31.49
C ASP A 74 13.37 20.76 33.01
N PRO A 75 14.15 21.65 33.65
CA PRO A 75 14.01 21.97 35.06
C PRO A 75 12.60 22.42 35.45
N ARG A 76 11.91 23.15 34.58
CA ARG A 76 10.58 23.70 34.85
C ARG A 76 9.53 22.60 34.86
N LYS A 77 9.62 21.63 33.93
CA LYS A 77 8.68 20.50 33.84
C LYS A 77 8.84 19.54 35.01
N ARG A 78 10.08 19.18 35.38
CA ARG A 78 10.33 18.25 36.49
C ARG A 78 10.09 18.85 37.87
N MET A 79 10.18 20.18 38.05
CA MET A 79 10.02 20.85 39.35
C MET A 79 8.74 20.46 40.08
N ARG A 80 7.65 20.23 39.33
CA ARG A 80 6.36 19.80 39.89
C ARG A 80 6.43 18.46 40.67
N TYR A 81 7.41 17.63 40.36
CA TYR A 81 7.58 16.29 40.94
C TYR A 81 8.64 16.25 42.04
N PHE A 82 9.25 17.38 42.38
CA PHE A 82 10.33 17.44 43.37
C PHE A 82 9.80 17.41 44.80
N ASP A 83 10.31 16.48 45.62
CA ASP A 83 10.09 16.42 47.06
C ASP A 83 11.29 17.05 47.80
N PRO A 84 11.13 18.26 48.38
CA PRO A 84 12.22 18.95 49.06
C PRO A 84 12.64 18.29 50.39
N LEU A 85 11.78 17.46 51.01
CA LEU A 85 12.10 16.78 52.27
C LEU A 85 13.05 15.60 52.04
N ARG A 86 12.96 14.98 50.87
CA ARG A 86 13.74 13.79 50.50
C ARG A 86 14.80 14.07 49.44
N ASN A 87 14.80 15.28 48.87
CA ASN A 87 15.68 15.71 47.79
C ASN A 87 15.63 14.74 46.58
N GLU A 88 14.43 14.29 46.20
CA GLU A 88 14.19 13.35 45.11
C GLU A 88 13.00 13.80 44.24
N TYR A 89 12.97 13.39 42.98
CA TYR A 89 11.78 13.54 42.13
C TYR A 89 10.92 12.28 42.25
N PHE A 90 9.65 12.42 42.64
CA PHE A 90 8.75 11.28 42.83
C PHE A 90 7.73 11.16 41.69
N PHE A 91 7.60 9.94 41.15
CA PHE A 91 6.62 9.59 40.13
C PHE A 91 5.86 8.33 40.55
N ASP A 92 4.54 8.43 40.63
CA ASP A 92 3.68 7.26 40.87
C ASP A 92 3.33 6.57 39.54
N ARG A 93 4.28 5.80 38.99
CA ARG A 93 4.23 5.26 37.62
C ARG A 93 4.83 3.86 37.50
N ASN A 94 4.80 3.31 36.27
CA ASN A 94 5.24 1.95 35.99
C ASN A 94 6.75 1.76 36.25
N ARG A 95 7.07 1.04 37.34
CA ARG A 95 8.46 0.81 37.78
C ARG A 95 9.33 0.13 36.73
N PRO A 96 8.91 -0.98 36.09
CA PRO A 96 9.78 -1.70 35.15
C PRO A 96 10.13 -0.90 33.89
N SER A 97 9.29 0.06 33.47
CA SER A 97 9.54 0.88 32.29
C SER A 97 10.69 1.88 32.48
N PHE A 98 10.88 2.38 33.71
CA PHE A 98 11.78 3.51 33.92
C PHE A 98 13.25 3.18 33.68
N ASP A 99 13.66 1.93 33.80
CA ASP A 99 15.02 1.50 33.49
C ASP A 99 15.41 1.86 32.05
N ALA A 100 14.52 1.58 31.09
CA ALA A 100 14.71 1.95 29.69
C ALA A 100 14.58 3.45 29.43
N ILE A 101 13.68 4.14 30.16
CA ILE A 101 13.56 5.61 30.06
C ILE A 101 14.85 6.28 30.53
N LEU A 102 15.45 5.83 31.64
CA LEU A 102 16.70 6.37 32.13
C LEU A 102 17.86 6.02 31.20
N TYR A 103 17.90 4.78 30.71
CA TYR A 103 18.91 4.33 29.75
C TYR A 103 18.88 5.12 28.45
N TYR A 104 17.73 5.63 28.00
CA TYR A 104 17.63 6.54 26.86
C TYR A 104 18.53 7.78 27.04
N TYR A 105 18.51 8.41 28.22
CA TYR A 105 19.41 9.54 28.51
C TYR A 105 20.87 9.09 28.60
N GLN A 106 21.14 8.00 29.30
CA GLN A 106 22.52 7.50 29.51
C GLN A 106 23.22 7.07 28.22
N SER A 107 22.46 6.47 27.30
CA SER A 107 22.96 5.99 26.01
C SER A 107 23.00 7.07 24.92
N GLY A 108 22.49 8.27 25.20
CA GLY A 108 22.36 9.34 24.22
C GLY A 108 21.30 9.08 23.15
N GLY A 109 20.23 8.35 23.48
CA GLY A 109 19.03 8.27 22.66
C GLY A 109 18.57 6.85 22.26
N ARG A 110 19.12 5.78 22.84
CA ARG A 110 18.66 4.41 22.56
C ARG A 110 17.42 4.10 23.42
N ILE A 111 16.31 3.82 22.78
CA ILE A 111 15.06 3.43 23.43
C ILE A 111 14.75 1.97 23.08
N ARG A 112 14.64 1.11 24.09
CA ARG A 112 14.29 -0.30 23.94
C ARG A 112 13.31 -0.67 25.04
N ARG A 113 12.17 -1.25 24.68
CA ARG A 113 11.19 -1.68 25.67
C ARG A 113 11.73 -2.87 26.46
N PRO A 114 11.62 -2.86 27.80
CA PRO A 114 11.90 -4.05 28.60
C PRO A 114 10.96 -5.19 28.21
N VAL A 115 11.49 -6.41 28.02
CA VAL A 115 10.73 -7.56 27.50
C VAL A 115 9.51 -7.93 28.37
N ASN A 116 9.55 -7.60 29.64
CA ASN A 116 8.50 -7.83 30.64
C ASN A 116 7.45 -6.71 30.72
N VAL A 117 7.55 -5.67 29.88
CA VAL A 117 6.61 -4.54 29.85
C VAL A 117 5.77 -4.60 28.59
N PRO A 118 4.43 -4.57 28.69
CA PRO A 118 3.55 -4.47 27.53
C PRO A 118 3.84 -3.23 26.65
N ILE A 119 3.61 -3.34 25.33
CA ILE A 119 3.93 -2.27 24.37
C ILE A 119 3.13 -1.00 24.65
N ASP A 120 1.83 -1.14 24.93
CA ASP A 120 0.93 -0.06 25.27
C ASP A 120 1.39 0.70 26.51
N ILE A 121 1.72 -0.02 27.59
CA ILE A 121 2.24 0.58 28.83
C ILE A 121 3.54 1.35 28.57
N PHE A 122 4.49 0.76 27.84
CA PHE A 122 5.75 1.45 27.56
C PHE A 122 5.55 2.68 26.66
N THR A 123 4.63 2.60 25.70
CA THR A 123 4.26 3.74 24.83
C THR A 123 3.71 4.90 25.65
N GLU A 124 2.87 4.62 26.65
CA GLU A 124 2.36 5.62 27.59
C GLU A 124 3.48 6.27 28.40
N GLU A 125 4.47 5.50 28.84
CA GLU A 125 5.62 6.04 29.57
C GLU A 125 6.50 6.93 28.68
N ILE A 126 6.81 6.53 27.45
CA ILE A 126 7.54 7.37 26.48
C ILE A 126 6.80 8.72 26.28
N ARG A 127 5.47 8.67 26.13
CA ARG A 127 4.63 9.87 26.01
C ARG A 127 4.64 10.71 27.28
N PHE A 128 4.52 10.08 28.46
CA PHE A 128 4.51 10.79 29.73
C PHE A 128 5.83 11.52 30.00
N TYR A 129 6.97 10.86 29.80
CA TYR A 129 8.29 11.47 29.97
C TYR A 129 8.66 12.42 28.82
N GLN A 130 7.79 12.57 27.83
CA GLN A 130 7.92 13.50 26.70
C GLN A 130 9.24 13.31 25.96
N LEU A 131 9.61 12.05 25.64
CA LEU A 131 10.86 11.77 24.92
C LEU A 131 10.89 12.30 23.47
N GLY A 132 9.75 12.79 22.97
CA GLY A 132 9.61 13.38 21.64
C GLY A 132 9.17 12.39 20.57
N GLU A 133 8.71 12.92 19.44
CA GLU A 133 8.23 12.13 18.30
C GLU A 133 9.36 11.30 17.68
N GLU A 134 10.59 11.82 17.59
CA GLU A 134 11.73 11.07 17.04
C GLU A 134 12.05 9.80 17.85
N ALA A 135 11.96 9.87 19.19
CA ALA A 135 12.15 8.70 20.04
C ALA A 135 10.99 7.71 19.90
N MET A 136 9.76 8.22 19.77
CA MET A 136 8.56 7.41 19.53
C MET A 136 8.61 6.68 18.18
N GLU A 137 9.06 7.35 17.12
CA GLU A 137 9.23 6.77 15.79
C GLU A 137 10.29 5.68 15.79
N LYS A 138 11.47 5.94 16.36
CA LYS A 138 12.53 4.91 16.51
C LYS A 138 12.05 3.71 17.30
N PHE A 139 11.32 3.94 18.40
CA PHE A 139 10.71 2.87 19.19
C PHE A 139 9.73 2.02 18.37
N ARG A 140 8.85 2.67 17.60
CA ARG A 140 7.88 1.99 16.72
C ARG A 140 8.58 1.16 15.65
N GLU A 141 9.60 1.70 15.00
CA GLU A 141 10.39 1.00 14.00
C GLU A 141 11.09 -0.24 14.60
N ASP A 142 11.70 -0.10 15.77
CA ASP A 142 12.40 -1.19 16.47
C ASP A 142 11.46 -2.30 16.97
N GLU A 143 10.21 -1.98 17.33
CA GLU A 143 9.17 -2.97 17.66
C GLU A 143 8.51 -3.60 16.43
N GLY A 144 8.92 -3.20 15.22
CA GLY A 144 8.38 -3.72 13.97
C GLY A 144 7.00 -3.17 13.61
N PHE A 145 6.58 -2.03 14.18
CA PHE A 145 5.41 -1.33 13.68
C PHE A 145 5.70 -0.81 12.28
N ILE A 146 4.86 -1.22 11.33
CA ILE A 146 4.92 -0.73 9.96
C ILE A 146 4.62 0.76 10.01
N ARG A 147 5.56 1.58 9.53
CA ARG A 147 5.33 3.02 9.34
C ARG A 147 4.08 3.18 8.49
N GLU A 148 3.05 3.82 9.04
CA GLU A 148 1.88 4.19 8.24
C GLU A 148 2.37 5.12 7.13
N GLU A 149 2.44 4.58 5.91
CA GLU A 149 2.84 5.36 4.75
C GLU A 149 1.78 6.45 4.57
N GLN A 150 2.15 7.69 4.90
CA GLN A 150 1.26 8.84 4.80
C GLN A 150 0.77 8.90 3.36
N ARG A 151 -0.54 8.67 3.17
CA ARG A 151 -1.17 8.68 1.86
C ARG A 151 -1.43 10.15 1.49
N PRO A 152 -0.64 10.76 0.59
CA PRO A 152 -0.86 12.15 0.24
C PRO A 152 -2.25 12.29 -0.39
N LEU A 153 -3.01 13.29 0.08
CA LEU A 153 -4.30 13.64 -0.49
C LEU A 153 -4.11 14.85 -1.42
N PRO A 154 -4.91 14.95 -2.51
CA PRO A 154 -4.93 16.16 -3.32
C PRO A 154 -5.34 17.38 -2.48
N GLU A 155 -4.72 18.53 -2.75
CA GLU A 155 -5.02 19.78 -2.04
C GLU A 155 -6.43 20.32 -2.36
N LYS A 156 -6.87 20.18 -3.62
CA LYS A 156 -8.17 20.67 -4.08
C LYS A 156 -9.29 19.76 -3.60
N GLU A 157 -10.34 20.32 -3.00
CA GLU A 157 -11.46 19.56 -2.43
C GLU A 157 -12.17 18.65 -3.43
N PHE A 158 -12.46 19.15 -4.64
CA PHE A 158 -13.08 18.33 -5.68
C PHE A 158 -12.20 17.13 -6.08
N GLN A 159 -10.90 17.36 -6.30
CA GLN A 159 -9.96 16.30 -6.64
C GLN A 159 -9.83 15.29 -5.50
N ARG A 160 -9.78 15.76 -4.26
CA ARG A 160 -9.76 14.92 -3.06
C ARG A 160 -11.00 14.05 -2.98
N GLN A 161 -12.19 14.59 -3.21
CA GLN A 161 -13.44 13.83 -3.18
C GLN A 161 -13.47 12.74 -4.26
N VAL A 162 -13.09 13.08 -5.49
CA VAL A 162 -13.00 12.12 -6.59
C VAL A 162 -11.93 11.06 -6.32
N TRP A 163 -10.78 11.46 -5.79
CA TRP A 163 -9.69 10.55 -5.41
C TRP A 163 -10.14 9.56 -4.34
N LEU A 164 -10.81 10.03 -3.28
CA LEU A 164 -11.36 9.16 -2.23
C LEU A 164 -12.37 8.16 -2.80
N LEU A 165 -13.23 8.62 -3.72
CA LEU A 165 -14.27 7.80 -4.33
C LEU A 165 -13.73 6.65 -5.18
N PHE A 166 -12.64 6.87 -5.93
CA PHE A 166 -12.08 5.87 -6.86
C PHE A 166 -10.87 5.10 -6.33
N GLU A 167 -10.10 5.65 -5.40
CA GLU A 167 -8.89 5.02 -4.86
C GLU A 167 -9.17 4.23 -3.57
N TYR A 168 -10.11 4.70 -2.74
CA TYR A 168 -10.39 4.13 -1.42
C TYR A 168 -11.85 3.68 -1.29
N PRO A 169 -12.17 2.40 -1.58
CA PRO A 169 -13.52 1.87 -1.45
C PRO A 169 -14.13 2.08 -0.07
N GLU A 170 -13.33 2.03 0.99
CA GLU A 170 -13.79 2.21 2.38
C GLU A 170 -14.12 3.66 2.76
N SER A 171 -13.88 4.63 1.86
CA SER A 171 -14.12 6.04 2.16
C SER A 171 -15.60 6.38 2.32
N SER A 172 -16.50 5.72 1.58
CA SER A 172 -17.94 6.03 1.57
C SER A 172 -18.77 4.91 0.93
N GLY A 173 -20.09 4.92 1.17
CA GLY A 173 -21.03 3.99 0.53
C GLY A 173 -20.97 4.01 -1.01
N PRO A 174 -21.00 5.20 -1.67
CA PRO A 174 -20.82 5.30 -3.12
C PRO A 174 -19.46 4.77 -3.61
N ALA A 175 -18.38 4.96 -2.85
CA ALA A 175 -17.07 4.41 -3.20
C ALA A 175 -17.07 2.88 -3.20
N ARG A 176 -17.73 2.26 -2.21
CA ARG A 176 -17.97 0.81 -2.18
C ARG A 176 -18.78 0.35 -3.39
N GLY A 177 -19.83 1.09 -3.75
CA GLY A 177 -20.65 0.81 -4.94
C GLY A 177 -19.83 0.80 -6.24
N ILE A 178 -19.02 1.83 -6.48
CA ILE A 178 -18.13 1.92 -7.64
C ILE A 178 -17.13 0.77 -7.64
N ALA A 179 -16.53 0.45 -6.49
CA ALA A 179 -15.59 -0.65 -6.39
C ALA A 179 -16.22 -2.01 -6.75
N ILE A 180 -17.47 -2.25 -6.32
CA ILE A 180 -18.23 -3.47 -6.69
C ILE A 180 -18.47 -3.51 -8.20
N VAL A 181 -18.91 -2.41 -8.80
CA VAL A 181 -19.11 -2.33 -10.26
C VAL A 181 -17.79 -2.61 -10.99
N SER A 182 -16.68 -2.01 -10.57
CA SER A 182 -15.37 -2.27 -11.17
C SER A 182 -14.97 -3.74 -11.09
N VAL A 183 -15.20 -4.41 -9.95
CA VAL A 183 -14.95 -5.86 -9.82
C VAL A 183 -15.82 -6.66 -10.80
N LEU A 184 -17.11 -6.35 -10.91
CA LEU A 184 -18.01 -7.04 -11.84
C LEU A 184 -17.56 -6.87 -13.30
N VAL A 185 -17.18 -5.66 -13.71
CA VAL A 185 -16.67 -5.41 -15.07
C VAL A 185 -15.38 -6.20 -15.33
N ILE A 186 -14.48 -6.30 -14.34
CA ILE A 186 -13.28 -7.15 -14.45
C ILE A 186 -13.67 -8.61 -14.67
N LEU A 187 -14.59 -9.16 -13.86
CA LEU A 187 -15.02 -10.55 -13.99
C LEU A 187 -15.69 -10.82 -15.34
N ILE A 188 -16.59 -9.95 -15.79
CA ILE A 188 -17.25 -10.04 -17.10
C ILE A 188 -16.20 -10.06 -18.21
N SER A 189 -15.21 -9.16 -18.15
CA SER A 189 -14.13 -9.14 -19.12
C SER A 189 -13.39 -10.49 -19.14
N ILE A 190 -13.00 -11.04 -17.99
CA ILE A 190 -12.29 -12.32 -17.93
C ILE A 190 -13.13 -13.46 -18.53
N VAL A 191 -14.42 -13.53 -18.18
CA VAL A 191 -15.34 -14.54 -18.72
C VAL A 191 -15.41 -14.46 -20.23
N ILE A 192 -15.55 -13.26 -20.81
CA ILE A 192 -15.58 -13.07 -22.27
C ILE A 192 -14.30 -13.55 -22.93
N PHE A 193 -13.14 -13.22 -22.36
CA PHE A 193 -11.86 -13.70 -22.87
C PHE A 193 -11.78 -15.23 -22.85
N CYS A 194 -12.35 -15.88 -21.83
CA CYS A 194 -12.44 -17.34 -21.81
C CYS A 194 -13.41 -17.86 -22.89
N LEU A 195 -14.57 -17.23 -23.06
CA LEU A 195 -15.57 -17.65 -24.06
C LEU A 195 -15.05 -17.52 -25.50
N GLU A 196 -14.29 -16.46 -25.82
CA GLU A 196 -13.63 -16.28 -27.12
C GLU A 196 -12.65 -17.41 -27.49
N THR A 197 -12.20 -18.20 -26.51
CA THR A 197 -11.31 -19.35 -26.78
C THR A 197 -12.05 -20.64 -27.11
N LEU A 198 -13.36 -20.71 -26.86
CA LEU A 198 -14.14 -21.91 -27.13
C LEU A 198 -14.33 -22.13 -28.64
N PRO A 199 -14.23 -23.38 -29.13
CA PRO A 199 -14.35 -23.69 -30.55
C PRO A 199 -15.74 -23.36 -31.11
N GLU A 200 -16.78 -23.53 -30.30
CA GLU A 200 -18.18 -23.25 -30.64
C GLU A 200 -18.43 -21.80 -31.08
N PHE A 201 -17.67 -20.85 -30.52
CA PHE A 201 -17.77 -19.42 -30.86
C PHE A 201 -16.71 -18.98 -31.89
N ARG A 202 -15.79 -19.85 -32.29
CA ARG A 202 -14.79 -19.57 -33.34
C ARG A 202 -15.29 -19.95 -34.74
N ASP A 203 -16.09 -21.00 -34.85
CA ASP A 203 -16.55 -21.53 -36.15
C ASP A 203 -17.57 -20.63 -36.87
N ASP A 204 -18.31 -19.77 -36.16
CA ASP A 204 -19.24 -18.80 -36.78
C ASP A 204 -18.50 -17.62 -37.45
N HIS A 205 -17.29 -17.27 -37.00
CA HIS A 205 -16.50 -16.18 -37.61
C HIS A 205 -15.84 -16.58 -38.94
N ASP A 206 -15.60 -17.87 -39.17
CA ASP A 206 -14.97 -18.37 -40.41
C ASP A 206 -16.01 -18.59 -41.54
N TYR A 207 -17.31 -18.68 -41.22
CA TYR A 207 -18.37 -18.91 -42.20
C TYR A 207 -18.90 -17.64 -42.89
N GLU A 208 -18.85 -16.47 -42.25
CA GLU A 208 -19.25 -15.20 -42.89
C GLU A 208 -18.19 -14.62 -43.84
N GLY A 209 -16.96 -15.14 -43.83
CA GLY A 209 -15.86 -14.73 -44.72
C GLY A 209 -15.74 -15.49 -46.04
N THR A 210 -16.51 -16.58 -46.24
CA THR A 210 -16.32 -17.51 -47.37
C THR A 210 -17.62 -17.82 -48.13
N GLY A 211 -18.54 -16.85 -48.17
CA GLY A 211 -19.78 -16.94 -48.93
C GLY A 211 -19.61 -16.60 -50.42
N GLY A 212 -19.20 -17.58 -51.24
CA GLY A 212 -19.65 -17.66 -52.63
C GLY A 212 -18.57 -17.82 -53.71
N THR A 213 -18.26 -19.07 -54.10
CA THR A 213 -18.37 -19.57 -55.49
C THR A 213 -17.81 -21.00 -55.63
N PHE A 214 -18.64 -22.01 -55.43
CA PHE A 214 -18.49 -23.31 -56.10
C PHE A 214 -19.88 -23.85 -56.46
N GLY A 215 -20.39 -23.39 -57.59
CA GLY A 215 -21.64 -23.83 -58.20
C GLY A 215 -21.46 -23.86 -59.71
N THR A 216 -21.20 -25.04 -60.25
CA THR A 216 -21.10 -25.36 -61.66
C THR A 216 -22.46 -25.19 -62.35
N GLY A 217 -22.55 -24.34 -63.39
CA GLY A 217 -23.72 -24.24 -64.27
C GLY A 217 -23.63 -23.05 -65.20
N GLY A 218 -23.32 -23.29 -66.48
CA GLY A 218 -23.15 -22.25 -67.50
C GLY A 218 -24.46 -21.61 -67.97
N GLY A 219 -24.42 -20.30 -68.15
CA GLY A 219 -25.42 -19.48 -68.85
C GLY A 219 -24.86 -18.05 -69.06
N PRO A 220 -25.06 -17.39 -70.21
CA PRO A 220 -24.36 -16.14 -70.57
C PRO A 220 -25.15 -14.87 -70.19
N LEU A 221 -24.47 -13.70 -70.25
CA LEU A 221 -24.93 -12.29 -70.10
C LEU A 221 -24.57 -11.68 -68.72
N SER A 222 -24.04 -10.47 -68.53
CA SER A 222 -23.54 -9.33 -69.33
C SER A 222 -22.63 -8.49 -68.40
N PRO A 223 -21.74 -7.61 -68.92
CA PRO A 223 -21.00 -6.66 -68.09
C PRO A 223 -21.87 -5.42 -67.78
N ASP A 224 -21.51 -4.72 -66.72
CA ASP A 224 -21.97 -3.39 -66.29
C ASP A 224 -22.99 -3.33 -65.16
N GLY A 225 -22.49 -2.87 -64.01
CA GLY A 225 -23.27 -2.57 -62.81
C GLY A 225 -22.38 -1.99 -61.73
N PHE A 226 -21.99 -0.72 -61.90
CA PHE A 226 -21.36 0.13 -60.89
C PHE A 226 -22.16 0.07 -59.57
N THR A 227 -21.62 -0.52 -58.50
CA THR A 227 -22.13 -0.32 -57.13
C THR A 227 -21.01 -0.21 -56.11
N ASN A 228 -20.68 1.05 -55.81
CA ASN A 228 -20.34 1.65 -54.53
C ASN A 228 -19.46 0.92 -53.51
N SER A 229 -18.44 1.66 -53.11
CA SER A 229 -17.49 1.53 -52.01
C SER A 229 -18.11 1.47 -50.60
N SER A 230 -19.17 0.68 -50.38
CA SER A 230 -19.84 0.50 -49.08
C SER A 230 -19.32 -0.69 -48.25
N SER A 231 -18.27 -1.38 -48.69
CA SER A 231 -17.63 -2.49 -47.95
C SER A 231 -16.91 -2.04 -46.67
N SER A 232 -16.50 -0.77 -46.59
CA SER A 232 -15.79 -0.19 -45.44
C SER A 232 -16.73 0.30 -44.32
N ALA A 233 -17.94 0.76 -44.67
CA ALA A 233 -18.99 1.08 -43.70
C ALA A 233 -19.67 -0.19 -43.19
N ALA A 234 -19.92 -1.17 -44.07
CA ALA A 234 -20.51 -2.46 -43.70
C ALA A 234 -19.63 -3.27 -42.73
N SER A 235 -18.29 -3.27 -42.91
CA SER A 235 -17.38 -3.95 -41.98
C SER A 235 -17.34 -3.29 -40.60
N MET A 236 -17.44 -1.96 -40.53
CA MET A 236 -17.50 -1.23 -39.26
C MET A 236 -18.83 -1.51 -38.54
N VAL A 237 -19.95 -1.55 -39.27
CA VAL A 237 -21.27 -1.90 -38.71
C VAL A 237 -21.32 -3.37 -38.26
N SER A 238 -20.69 -4.29 -39.00
CA SER A 238 -20.57 -5.71 -38.61
C SER A 238 -19.74 -5.89 -37.33
N SER A 239 -18.60 -5.20 -37.17
CA SER A 239 -17.83 -5.23 -35.91
C SER A 239 -18.62 -4.69 -34.72
N PHE A 240 -19.47 -3.66 -34.89
CA PHE A 240 -20.37 -3.18 -33.84
C PHE A 240 -21.57 -4.11 -33.58
N THR A 241 -21.75 -5.14 -34.39
CA THR A 241 -22.80 -6.16 -34.22
C THR A 241 -22.28 -7.41 -33.50
N ASP A 242 -20.96 -7.64 -33.48
CA ASP A 242 -20.34 -8.71 -32.71
C ASP A 242 -20.50 -8.46 -31.19
N PRO A 243 -21.27 -9.31 -30.47
CA PRO A 243 -21.48 -9.15 -29.04
C PRO A 243 -20.19 -9.17 -28.23
N PHE A 244 -19.17 -9.94 -28.64
CA PHE A 244 -17.90 -10.03 -27.92
C PHE A 244 -17.11 -8.73 -28.04
N PHE A 245 -16.98 -8.18 -29.26
CA PHE A 245 -16.37 -6.88 -29.49
C PHE A 245 -17.07 -5.76 -28.73
N VAL A 246 -18.41 -5.72 -28.73
CA VAL A 246 -19.18 -4.68 -28.03
C VAL A 246 -18.91 -4.73 -26.53
N VAL A 247 -19.00 -5.90 -25.90
CA VAL A 247 -18.80 -5.99 -24.44
C VAL A 247 -17.34 -5.77 -24.07
N GLU A 248 -16.38 -6.25 -24.86
CA GLU A 248 -14.96 -5.91 -24.67
C GLU A 248 -14.75 -4.39 -24.72
N THR A 249 -15.30 -3.73 -25.74
CA THR A 249 -15.20 -2.27 -25.90
C THR A 249 -15.78 -1.54 -24.70
N LEU A 250 -16.96 -1.95 -24.20
CA LEU A 250 -17.58 -1.37 -23.00
C LEU A 250 -16.71 -1.55 -21.75
N CYS A 251 -16.11 -2.73 -21.57
CA CYS A 251 -15.19 -2.99 -20.46
C CYS A 251 -13.94 -2.09 -20.52
N ILE A 252 -13.36 -1.92 -21.71
CA ILE A 252 -12.18 -1.08 -21.91
C ILE A 252 -12.50 0.41 -21.73
N ILE A 253 -13.69 0.86 -22.14
CA ILE A 253 -14.18 2.22 -21.86
C ILE A 253 -14.24 2.44 -20.35
N TRP A 254 -14.82 1.49 -19.59
CA TRP A 254 -14.86 1.59 -18.13
C TRP A 254 -13.46 1.62 -17.50
N PHE A 255 -12.55 0.75 -17.92
CA PHE A 255 -11.18 0.74 -17.40
C PHE A 255 -10.41 2.02 -17.71
N SER A 256 -10.60 2.55 -18.92
CA SER A 256 -9.99 3.80 -19.35
C SER A 256 -10.56 4.98 -18.57
N PHE A 257 -11.88 5.03 -18.37
CA PHE A 257 -12.54 6.02 -17.53
C PHE A 257 -11.98 6.01 -16.10
N GLU A 258 -11.92 4.84 -15.48
CA GLU A 258 -11.34 4.62 -14.17
C GLU A 258 -9.88 5.11 -14.06
N LEU A 259 -9.03 4.76 -15.02
CA LEU A 259 -7.63 5.18 -15.06
C LEU A 259 -7.52 6.70 -15.23
N LEU A 260 -8.29 7.29 -16.15
CA LEU A 260 -8.27 8.73 -16.43
C LEU A 260 -8.75 9.55 -15.23
N VAL A 261 -9.86 9.16 -14.61
CA VAL A 261 -10.39 9.85 -13.42
C VAL A 261 -9.36 9.83 -12.29
N ARG A 262 -8.74 8.68 -12.03
CA ARG A 262 -7.66 8.58 -11.04
C ARG A 262 -6.44 9.41 -11.44
N PHE A 263 -6.01 9.34 -12.70
CA PHE A 263 -4.88 10.12 -13.19
C PHE A 263 -5.12 11.62 -13.03
N PHE A 264 -6.32 12.14 -13.31
CA PHE A 264 -6.61 13.57 -13.14
C PHE A 264 -6.79 13.97 -11.67
N ALA A 265 -7.37 13.11 -10.84
CA ALA A 265 -7.61 13.38 -9.42
C ALA A 265 -6.39 13.15 -8.51
N CYS A 266 -5.34 12.45 -8.96
CA CYS A 266 -4.22 12.10 -8.10
C CYS A 266 -3.36 13.30 -7.66
N PRO A 267 -2.74 13.25 -6.46
CA PRO A 267 -1.92 14.35 -5.91
C PRO A 267 -0.62 14.59 -6.69
N SER A 268 0.01 13.54 -7.22
CA SER A 268 1.24 13.64 -8.01
C SER A 268 1.19 12.70 -9.21
N LYS A 269 1.29 13.26 -10.42
CA LYS A 269 1.24 12.48 -11.68
C LYS A 269 2.45 11.54 -11.81
N ALA A 270 3.63 12.00 -11.40
CA ALA A 270 4.87 11.20 -11.48
C ALA A 270 4.84 10.00 -10.53
N THR A 271 4.36 10.20 -9.30
CA THR A 271 4.19 9.11 -8.32
C THR A 271 3.10 8.14 -8.78
N PHE A 272 2.01 8.67 -9.35
CA PHE A 272 0.93 7.87 -9.92
C PHE A 272 1.43 6.92 -11.02
N SER A 273 2.19 7.43 -12.00
CA SER A 273 2.69 6.61 -13.11
C SER A 273 3.72 5.55 -12.69
N LYS A 274 4.39 5.72 -11.55
CA LYS A 274 5.35 4.74 -11.00
C LYS A 274 4.69 3.68 -10.10
N ASN A 275 3.44 3.87 -9.72
CA ASN A 275 2.73 2.94 -8.83
C ASN A 275 2.34 1.66 -9.59
N ILE A 276 2.69 0.50 -9.04
CA ILE A 276 2.45 -0.81 -9.65
C ILE A 276 0.97 -1.07 -9.98
N MET A 277 0.05 -0.60 -9.14
CA MET A 277 -1.40 -0.76 -9.37
C MET A 277 -1.86 0.00 -10.60
N ASN A 278 -1.31 1.20 -10.81
CA ASN A 278 -1.65 2.02 -11.98
C ASN A 278 -0.97 1.48 -13.25
N ILE A 279 0.20 0.86 -13.14
CA ILE A 279 0.83 0.14 -14.25
C ILE A 279 -0.05 -1.03 -14.68
N ILE A 280 -0.61 -1.80 -13.75
CA ILE A 280 -1.56 -2.89 -14.04
C ILE A 280 -2.80 -2.34 -14.75
N ASP A 281 -3.35 -1.21 -14.30
CA ASP A 281 -4.48 -0.55 -14.96
C ASP A 281 -4.17 -0.15 -16.41
N ILE A 282 -2.94 0.30 -16.70
CA ILE A 282 -2.48 0.63 -18.06
C ILE A 282 -2.32 -0.64 -18.90
N VAL A 283 -1.64 -1.67 -18.39
CA VAL A 283 -1.44 -2.95 -19.09
C VAL A 283 -2.78 -3.61 -19.45
N ALA A 284 -3.81 -3.44 -18.62
CA ALA A 284 -5.14 -3.98 -18.86
C ALA A 284 -5.88 -3.37 -20.07
N ILE A 285 -5.54 -2.15 -20.50
CA ILE A 285 -6.21 -1.47 -21.63
C ILE A 285 -5.36 -1.46 -22.91
N ILE A 286 -4.04 -1.55 -22.80
CA ILE A 286 -3.10 -1.51 -23.92
C ILE A 286 -3.46 -2.48 -25.06
N PRO A 287 -3.80 -3.77 -24.80
CA PRO A 287 -4.07 -4.71 -25.87
C PRO A 287 -5.15 -4.26 -26.86
N TYR A 288 -6.24 -3.65 -26.36
CA TYR A 288 -7.32 -3.15 -27.19
C TYR A 288 -6.86 -2.03 -28.11
N PHE A 289 -6.14 -1.04 -27.57
CA PHE A 289 -5.65 0.09 -28.37
C PHE A 289 -4.60 -0.33 -29.38
N ILE A 290 -3.75 -1.32 -29.07
CA ILE A 290 -2.81 -1.86 -30.05
C ILE A 290 -3.58 -2.57 -31.18
N THR A 291 -4.54 -3.45 -30.86
CA THR A 291 -5.35 -4.16 -31.87
C THR A 291 -6.08 -3.17 -32.78
N LEU A 292 -6.76 -2.18 -32.21
CA LEU A 292 -7.46 -1.14 -32.98
C LEU A 292 -6.50 -0.32 -33.86
N GLY A 293 -5.34 0.06 -33.32
CA GLY A 293 -4.32 0.80 -34.05
C GLY A 293 -3.75 0.01 -35.23
N THR A 294 -3.51 -1.30 -35.06
CA THR A 294 -3.04 -2.17 -36.14
C THR A 294 -4.09 -2.36 -37.24
N GLU A 295 -5.37 -2.52 -36.89
CA GLU A 295 -6.46 -2.64 -37.85
C GLU A 295 -6.64 -1.36 -38.67
N LEU A 296 -6.51 -0.19 -38.04
CA LEU A 296 -6.56 1.11 -38.73
C LEU A 296 -5.36 1.33 -39.65
N ALA A 297 -4.16 0.89 -39.24
CA ALA A 297 -2.95 0.97 -40.07
C ALA A 297 -3.01 0.03 -41.28
N GLU A 298 -3.57 -1.17 -41.13
CA GLU A 298 -3.78 -2.11 -42.24
C GLU A 298 -4.75 -1.51 -43.29
N ARG A 299 -5.78 -0.78 -42.86
CA ARG A 299 -6.70 -0.06 -43.76
C ARG A 299 -6.02 1.04 -44.59
N GLN A 300 -4.86 1.55 -44.16
CA GLN A 300 -4.09 2.56 -44.89
C GLN A 300 -3.07 1.98 -45.87
N GLY A 301 -3.05 0.65 -46.08
CA GLY A 301 -2.32 0.00 -47.18
C GLY A 301 -0.84 -0.31 -46.91
N ASN A 302 -0.40 -0.28 -45.65
CA ASN A 302 0.97 -0.65 -45.31
C ASN A 302 1.07 -2.19 -45.14
N GLY A 303 1.42 -2.88 -46.23
CA GLY A 303 1.34 -4.35 -46.39
C GLY A 303 2.33 -5.18 -45.57
N GLN A 304 2.11 -5.29 -44.26
CA GLN A 304 2.90 -6.15 -43.37
C GLN A 304 2.03 -7.21 -42.66
N GLN A 305 1.21 -7.93 -43.44
CA GLN A 305 0.15 -8.86 -42.97
C GLN A 305 0.63 -10.10 -42.19
N ALA A 306 1.84 -10.63 -42.44
CA ALA A 306 2.25 -11.92 -41.83
C ALA A 306 2.86 -11.75 -40.42
N MET A 307 3.61 -10.68 -40.19
CA MET A 307 4.15 -10.34 -38.86
C MET A 307 3.07 -9.80 -37.91
N SER A 308 2.03 -9.13 -38.45
CA SER A 308 0.93 -8.60 -37.63
C SER A 308 0.11 -9.71 -36.96
N LEU A 309 -0.18 -10.82 -37.66
CA LEU A 309 -0.98 -11.92 -37.09
C LEU A 309 -0.33 -12.62 -35.89
N ALA A 310 0.99 -12.87 -35.94
CA ALA A 310 1.71 -13.49 -34.82
C ALA A 310 1.75 -12.56 -33.60
N ILE A 311 2.00 -11.26 -33.83
CA ILE A 311 2.03 -10.23 -32.79
C ILE A 311 0.63 -10.06 -32.16
N LEU A 312 -0.44 -10.07 -32.97
CA LEU A 312 -1.83 -10.00 -32.48
C LEU A 312 -2.21 -11.18 -31.58
N ARG A 313 -1.69 -12.39 -31.85
CA ARG A 313 -1.88 -13.56 -30.95
C ARG A 313 -1.23 -13.34 -29.59
N VAL A 314 0.00 -12.80 -29.55
CA VAL A 314 0.69 -12.48 -28.29
C VAL A 314 -0.04 -11.36 -27.55
N ILE A 315 -0.53 -10.33 -28.25
CA ILE A 315 -1.31 -9.24 -27.65
C ILE A 315 -2.60 -9.76 -27.00
N ARG A 316 -3.27 -10.75 -27.60
CA ARG A 316 -4.43 -11.40 -26.97
C ARG A 316 -4.05 -12.07 -25.65
N LEU A 317 -2.89 -12.70 -25.54
CA LEU A 317 -2.42 -13.27 -24.26
C LEU A 317 -2.21 -12.18 -23.20
N VAL A 318 -1.74 -10.99 -23.59
CA VAL A 318 -1.57 -9.87 -22.65
C VAL A 318 -2.90 -9.46 -22.01
N ARG A 319 -4.05 -9.68 -22.67
CA ARG A 319 -5.38 -9.40 -22.09
C ARG A 319 -5.61 -10.15 -20.79
N VAL A 320 -4.99 -11.33 -20.58
CA VAL A 320 -5.12 -12.10 -19.33
C VAL A 320 -4.63 -11.32 -18.11
N PHE A 321 -3.63 -10.44 -18.29
CA PHE A 321 -3.07 -9.65 -17.18
C PHE A 321 -4.10 -8.70 -16.55
N ARG A 322 -5.23 -8.41 -17.21
CA ARG A 322 -6.33 -7.64 -16.59
C ARG A 322 -6.89 -8.31 -15.34
N ILE A 323 -6.69 -9.62 -15.15
CA ILE A 323 -7.00 -10.32 -13.90
C ILE A 323 -6.30 -9.68 -12.68
N PHE A 324 -5.07 -9.19 -12.86
CA PHE A 324 -4.32 -8.55 -11.80
C PHE A 324 -4.94 -7.21 -11.37
N LYS A 325 -5.87 -6.62 -12.13
CA LYS A 325 -6.63 -5.44 -11.70
C LYS A 325 -7.47 -5.73 -10.45
N LEU A 326 -7.85 -7.00 -10.22
CA LEU A 326 -8.48 -7.45 -8.97
C LEU A 326 -7.60 -7.18 -7.74
N SER A 327 -6.28 -7.07 -7.90
CA SER A 327 -5.36 -6.80 -6.78
C SER A 327 -5.65 -5.48 -6.09
N ARG A 328 -6.21 -4.47 -6.77
CA ARG A 328 -6.63 -3.21 -6.13
C ARG A 328 -7.73 -3.44 -5.09
N HIS A 329 -8.62 -4.40 -5.36
CA HIS A 329 -9.78 -4.72 -4.55
C HIS A 329 -9.55 -5.91 -3.60
N SER A 330 -8.45 -6.65 -3.77
CA SER A 330 -8.09 -7.79 -2.93
C SER A 330 -6.89 -7.47 -2.03
N LYS A 331 -7.16 -7.35 -0.72
CA LYS A 331 -6.09 -7.25 0.29
C LYS A 331 -5.21 -8.48 0.31
N GLY A 332 -5.77 -9.67 0.10
CA GLY A 332 -4.99 -10.91 0.00
C GLY A 332 -3.96 -10.85 -1.12
N LEU A 333 -4.34 -10.35 -2.31
CA LEU A 333 -3.41 -10.25 -3.44
C LEU A 333 -2.36 -9.15 -3.26
N GLN A 334 -2.70 -8.06 -2.56
CA GLN A 334 -1.74 -7.03 -2.13
C GLN A 334 -0.70 -7.61 -1.17
N ILE A 335 -1.15 -8.35 -0.15
CA ILE A 335 -0.27 -9.01 0.81
C ILE A 335 0.61 -10.03 0.12
N LEU A 336 0.05 -10.87 -0.76
CA LEU A 336 0.82 -11.83 -1.56
C LEU A 336 1.93 -11.12 -2.35
N GLY A 337 1.62 -10.00 -3.01
CA GLY A 337 2.61 -9.21 -3.74
C GLY A 337 3.72 -8.65 -2.85
N GLN A 338 3.37 -8.17 -1.64
CA GLN A 338 4.35 -7.70 -0.66
C GLN A 338 5.23 -8.84 -0.13
N THR A 339 4.64 -9.99 0.19
CA THR A 339 5.36 -11.19 0.61
C THR A 339 6.32 -11.65 -0.46
N LEU A 340 5.87 -11.78 -1.72
CA LEU A 340 6.72 -12.15 -2.84
C LEU A 340 7.86 -11.16 -3.05
N LYS A 341 7.58 -9.85 -2.98
CA LYS A 341 8.61 -8.80 -3.10
C LYS A 341 9.66 -8.92 -2.00
N ALA A 342 9.24 -9.16 -0.76
CA ALA A 342 10.15 -9.33 0.37
C ALA A 342 10.97 -10.62 0.27
N SER A 343 10.41 -11.69 -0.32
CA SER A 343 11.04 -13.00 -0.44
C SER A 343 11.71 -13.27 -1.80
N MET A 344 11.96 -12.23 -2.62
CA MET A 344 12.49 -12.41 -3.98
C MET A 344 13.87 -13.10 -3.98
N ARG A 345 14.69 -12.83 -2.96
CA ARG A 345 16.02 -13.44 -2.82
C ARG A 345 15.90 -14.94 -2.57
N GLU A 346 15.03 -15.33 -1.63
CA GLU A 346 14.77 -16.70 -1.24
C GLU A 346 14.11 -17.48 -2.37
N LEU A 347 13.14 -16.85 -3.06
CA LEU A 347 12.51 -17.41 -4.26
C LEU A 347 13.53 -17.64 -5.37
N GLY A 348 14.47 -16.71 -5.58
CA GLY A 348 15.56 -16.87 -6.54
C GLY A 348 16.48 -18.04 -6.20
N LEU A 349 16.80 -18.24 -4.92
CA LEU A 349 17.60 -19.39 -4.47
C LEU A 349 16.86 -20.72 -4.66
N LEU A 350 15.54 -20.76 -4.39
CA LEU A 350 14.71 -21.93 -4.64
C LEU A 350 14.75 -22.33 -6.12
N ILE A 351 14.52 -21.38 -7.03
CA ILE A 351 14.55 -21.63 -8.48
C ILE A 351 15.95 -22.07 -8.92
N PHE A 352 17.02 -21.49 -8.34
CA PHE A 352 18.39 -21.87 -8.65
C PHE A 352 18.71 -23.32 -8.26
N PHE A 353 18.33 -23.76 -7.06
CA PHE A 353 18.53 -25.14 -6.64
C PHE A 353 17.66 -26.12 -7.43
N LEU A 354 16.42 -25.73 -7.73
CA LEU A 354 15.55 -26.52 -8.61
C LEU A 354 16.21 -26.73 -9.98
N PHE A 355 16.77 -25.67 -10.57
CA PHE A 355 17.45 -25.76 -11.87
C PHE A 355 18.68 -26.68 -11.86
N ILE A 356 19.50 -26.62 -10.81
CA ILE A 356 20.63 -27.56 -10.63
C ILE A 356 20.12 -29.00 -10.52
N GLY A 357 19.07 -29.22 -9.72
CA GLY A 357 18.44 -30.52 -9.56
C GLY A 357 17.92 -31.07 -10.90
N VAL A 358 17.18 -30.25 -11.65
CA VAL A 358 16.66 -30.61 -12.97
C VAL A 358 17.80 -31.04 -13.90
N ILE A 359 18.88 -30.27 -14.01
CA ILE A 359 20.01 -30.63 -14.88
C ILE A 359 20.66 -31.95 -14.43
N LEU A 360 20.91 -32.11 -13.13
CA LEU A 360 21.61 -33.27 -12.59
C LEU A 360 20.80 -34.55 -12.78
N PHE A 361 19.52 -34.55 -12.37
CA PHE A 361 18.67 -35.73 -12.45
C PHE A 361 18.27 -36.07 -13.88
N SER A 362 18.04 -35.06 -14.73
CA SER A 362 17.75 -35.31 -16.15
C SER A 362 18.96 -35.89 -16.87
N SER A 363 20.18 -35.47 -16.54
CA SER A 363 21.39 -36.07 -17.08
C SER A 363 21.55 -37.51 -16.59
N ALA A 364 21.32 -37.78 -15.31
CA ALA A 364 21.44 -39.11 -14.73
C ALA A 364 20.45 -40.11 -15.34
N VAL A 365 19.17 -39.74 -15.46
CA VAL A 365 18.14 -40.63 -16.03
C VAL A 365 18.37 -40.86 -17.52
N TYR A 366 18.77 -39.82 -18.26
CA TYR A 366 19.10 -39.94 -19.68
C TYR A 366 20.24 -40.95 -19.89
N PHE A 367 21.32 -40.85 -19.12
CA PHE A 367 22.43 -41.82 -19.24
C PHE A 367 22.10 -43.20 -18.67
N ALA A 368 21.18 -43.30 -17.71
CA ALA A 368 20.74 -44.59 -17.18
C ALA A 368 19.86 -45.36 -18.17
N GLU A 369 19.08 -44.66 -18.99
CA GLU A 369 18.18 -45.25 -19.98
C GLU A 369 18.67 -45.13 -21.44
N ALA A 370 19.86 -44.58 -21.67
CA ALA A 370 20.39 -44.31 -23.01
C ALA A 370 20.45 -45.56 -23.92
N ASP A 371 20.58 -46.74 -23.33
CA ASP A 371 20.69 -48.01 -24.03
C ASP A 371 19.32 -48.72 -24.24
N ASP A 372 18.22 -48.17 -23.72
CA ASP A 372 16.87 -48.73 -23.89
C ASP A 372 16.14 -48.08 -25.09
N PRO A 373 15.89 -48.82 -26.19
CA PRO A 373 15.18 -48.28 -27.36
C PRO A 373 13.72 -47.91 -27.10
N SER A 374 13.15 -48.34 -25.96
CA SER A 374 11.79 -48.01 -25.54
C SER A 374 11.73 -46.85 -24.54
N SER A 375 12.87 -46.27 -24.18
CA SER A 375 12.92 -45.13 -23.26
C SER A 375 12.21 -43.90 -23.83
N GLY A 376 11.50 -43.20 -22.95
CA GLY A 376 10.87 -41.91 -23.26
C GLY A 376 11.85 -40.72 -23.22
N PHE A 377 13.11 -40.93 -22.85
CA PHE A 377 14.11 -39.87 -22.67
C PHE A 377 14.97 -39.68 -23.92
N SER A 378 14.40 -39.04 -24.95
CA SER A 378 15.10 -38.77 -26.22
C SER A 378 16.26 -37.78 -26.10
N SER A 379 16.24 -36.89 -25.11
CA SER A 379 17.32 -35.96 -24.84
C SER A 379 17.30 -35.48 -23.38
N ILE A 380 18.41 -34.91 -22.90
CA ILE A 380 18.48 -34.32 -21.55
C ILE A 380 17.42 -33.20 -21.36
N PRO A 381 17.21 -32.26 -22.31
CA PRO A 381 16.12 -31.29 -22.21
C PRO A 381 14.72 -31.92 -22.18
N ASP A 382 14.48 -33.02 -22.92
CA ASP A 382 13.19 -33.72 -22.86
C ASP A 382 12.96 -34.34 -21.47
N ALA A 383 14.02 -34.85 -20.85
CA ALA A 383 14.00 -35.35 -19.47
C ALA A 383 13.78 -34.26 -18.41
N PHE A 384 13.92 -32.96 -18.74
CA PHE A 384 13.62 -31.87 -17.79
C PHE A 384 12.17 -31.90 -17.33
N TRP A 385 11.23 -32.23 -18.21
CA TRP A 385 9.81 -32.35 -17.83
C TRP A 385 9.61 -33.39 -16.72
N TRP A 386 10.19 -34.57 -16.88
CA TRP A 386 10.14 -35.63 -15.89
C TRP A 386 10.80 -35.22 -14.56
N ALA A 387 11.96 -34.57 -14.62
CA ALA A 387 12.70 -34.12 -13.43
C ALA A 387 12.05 -32.94 -12.70
N VAL A 388 11.19 -32.16 -13.36
CA VAL A 388 10.39 -31.08 -12.72
C VAL A 388 9.11 -31.65 -12.09
N VAL A 389 8.51 -32.66 -12.71
CA VAL A 389 7.24 -33.25 -12.26
C VAL A 389 7.42 -34.25 -11.12
N THR A 390 8.57 -34.93 -11.08
CA THR A 390 8.95 -35.90 -10.03
C THR A 390 9.63 -35.17 -8.88
#